data_AF-A0A6N7ATD1-F1
#
_entry.id   AF-A0A6N7ATD1-F1
#
_cell.length_a   1.000
_cell.length_b   1.000
_cell.length_c   1.000
_cell.angle_alpha   90.00
_cell.angle_beta   90.00
_cell.angle_gamma   90.00
#
_symmetry.space_group_name_H-M   'P 1'
#
loop_
_entity.id
_entity.type
_entity.pdbx_description
1 polymer ?
#
loop_
_entity_poly.entity_id
_entity_poly.type
_entity_poly.pdbx_seq_one_letter_code
_entity_poly.pdbx_strand_id
1 'polypeptide(L)' 'MINSILLFIWDKLGLLLNLIGTILIAFSFGKNLGEAYQEDNRGGRIYLASFISPMAFKCGIGLVIIGFLLQIIIG' A
#
# COMPACT_ATOMS: atom_id res chain seq x y z
N MET A 1 13.66 -23.85 20.80
CA MET A 1 13.68 -24.18 19.35
C MET A 1 12.33 -23.90 18.68
N ILE A 2 11.20 -24.40 19.21
CA ILE A 2 9.85 -24.16 18.65
C ILE A 2 9.48 -22.65 18.61
N ASN A 3 9.76 -21.90 19.68
CA ASN A 3 9.48 -20.45 19.72
C ASN A 3 10.27 -19.66 18.66
N SER A 4 11.51 -20.08 18.34
CA SER A 4 12.35 -19.41 17.35
C SER A 4 11.82 -19.58 15.93
N ILE A 5 11.27 -20.76 15.62
CA ILE A 5 10.63 -21.03 14.32
C ILE A 5 9.32 -20.25 14.19
N LEU A 6 8.52 -20.17 15.25
CA LEU A 6 7.30 -19.37 15.29
C LEU A 6 7.60 -17.89 15.05
N LEU A 7 8.56 -17.30 15.76
CA LEU A 7 8.98 -15.91 15.56
C LEU A 7 9.44 -15.64 14.12
N PHE A 8 10.20 -16.57 13.53
CA PHE A 8 10.62 -16.46 12.12
C PHE A 8 9.45 -16.48 11.14
N ILE A 9 8.46 -17.37 11.34
CA ILE A 9 7.26 -17.43 10.49
C ILE A 9 6.47 -16.12 10.58
N TRP A 10 6.30 -15.59 11.80
CA TRP A 10 5.59 -14.34 12.02
C TRP A 10 6.28 -13.13 11.38
N ASP A 11 7.61 -13.04 11.43
CA ASP A 11 8.39 -12.03 10.71
C ASP A 11 8.13 -12.08 9.19
N LYS A 12 8.18 -13.29 8.61
CA LYS A 12 7.90 -13.47 7.16
C LYS A 12 6.46 -13.18 6.78
N LEU A 13 5.49 -13.49 7.65
CA LEU A 13 4.10 -13.11 7.44
C LEU A 13 3.92 -11.59 7.43
N GLY A 14 4.56 -10.85 8.35
CA GLY A 14 4.53 -9.40 8.36
C GLY A 14 5.11 -8.79 7.07
N LEU A 15 6.26 -9.31 6.61
CA LEU A 15 6.86 -8.91 5.33
C LEU A 15 5.94 -9.18 4.13
N LEU A 16 5.30 -10.35 4.10
CA LEU A 16 4.39 -10.72 3.02
C LEU A 16 3.16 -9.81 2.96
N LEU A 17 2.56 -9.50 4.11
CA LEU A 17 1.42 -8.59 4.21
C LEU A 17 1.77 -7.18 3.73
N ASN A 18 2.94 -6.68 4.12
CA ASN A 18 3.44 -5.38 3.67
C ASN A 18 3.66 -5.36 2.15
N LEU A 19 4.23 -6.43 1.59
CA LEU A 19 4.45 -6.54 0.14
C LEU A 19 3.13 -6.54 -0.62
N ILE A 20 2.18 -7.42 -0.24
CA ILE A 20 0.86 -7.51 -0.89
C ILE A 20 0.10 -6.19 -0.74
N GLY A 21 0.11 -5.60 0.45
CA GLY A 21 -0.57 -4.33 0.72
C GLY A 21 0.00 -3.19 -0.12
N THR A 22 1.32 -3.09 -0.25
CA THR A 22 1.98 -2.08 -1.08
C THR A 22 1.64 -2.26 -2.56
N ILE A 23 1.63 -3.51 -3.05
CA ILE A 23 1.20 -3.83 -4.41
C ILE A 23 -0.25 -3.39 -4.65
N LEU A 24 -1.16 -3.69 -3.73
CA LEU A 24 -2.57 -3.27 -3.82
C LEU A 24 -2.72 -1.75 -3.83
N ILE A 25 -1.94 -1.03 -3.01
CA ILE A 25 -1.91 0.44 -3.03
C ILE A 25 -1.44 0.93 -4.40
N ALA A 26 -0.33 0.40 -4.94
CA ALA A 26 0.20 0.82 -6.23
C ALA A 26 -0.82 0.61 -7.36
N PHE A 27 -1.46 -0.56 -7.42
CA PHE A 27 -2.49 -0.87 -8.43
C PHE A 27 -3.84 -0.18 -8.18
N SER A 28 -4.05 0.40 -7.00
CA SER A 28 -5.26 1.19 -6.74
C SER A 28 -5.27 2.52 -7.50
N PHE A 29 -4.09 2.97 -7.96
CA PHE A 29 -3.92 4.12 -8.85
C PHE A 29 -3.61 3.63 -10.26
N GLY A 30 -4.06 4.32 -11.30
CA GLY A 30 -3.63 3.97 -12.66
C GLY A 30 -4.41 4.56 -13.82
N LYS A 31 -5.46 5.36 -13.57
CA LYS A 31 -6.03 6.20 -14.61
C LYS A 31 -5.71 7.64 -14.27
N ASN A 32 -4.84 8.26 -15.07
CA ASN A 32 -4.96 9.68 -15.30
C ASN A 32 -6.34 9.85 -15.95
N LEU A 33 -7.28 10.44 -15.22
CA LEU A 33 -8.47 10.98 -15.86
C LEU A 33 -7.90 12.05 -16.78
N GLY A 34 -7.85 11.79 -18.09
CA GLY A 34 -7.28 12.72 -19.07
C GLY A 34 -7.91 14.12 -19.02
N GLU A 35 -9.02 14.25 -18.30
CA GLU A 35 -9.79 15.48 -18.09
C GLU A 35 -9.67 16.07 -16.67
N ALA A 36 -9.12 15.35 -15.68
CA ALA A 36 -8.91 15.89 -14.34
C ALA A 36 -7.47 16.39 -14.18
N TYR A 37 -7.25 17.63 -14.62
CA TYR A 37 -6.02 18.36 -14.38
C TYR A 37 -6.29 19.62 -13.57
N GLN A 38 -5.34 19.99 -12.73
CA GLN A 38 -5.29 21.30 -12.09
C GLN A 38 -4.22 22.13 -12.79
N GLU A 39 -4.52 23.36 -13.18
CA GLU A 39 -3.49 24.29 -13.67
C GLU A 39 -2.74 24.91 -12.49
N ASP A 40 -1.41 24.84 -12.54
CA ASP A 40 -0.53 25.63 -11.68
C ASP A 40 -0.58 27.12 -12.11
N ASN A 41 -0.16 28.02 -11.24
CA ASN A 41 -0.04 29.47 -11.46
C ASN A 41 0.86 29.86 -12.65
N ARG A 42 1.55 28.88 -13.26
CA ARG A 42 2.41 29.02 -14.44
C ARG A 42 1.81 28.41 -15.71
N GLY A 43 0.55 27.94 -15.68
CA GLY A 43 -0.12 27.27 -16.79
C GLY A 43 0.32 25.81 -17.01
N GLY A 44 1.03 25.22 -16.05
CA GLY A 44 1.40 23.80 -16.09
C GLY A 44 0.22 22.92 -15.70
N ARG A 45 -0.06 21.86 -16.48
CA ARG A 45 -1.13 20.90 -16.15
C ARG A 45 -0.61 19.86 -15.16
N ILE A 46 -1.20 19.82 -13.97
CA ILE A 46 -0.97 18.80 -12.94
C ILE A 46 -2.08 17.76 -13.05
N TYR A 47 -1.74 16.57 -13.53
CA TYR A 47 -2.69 15.47 -13.63
C TYR A 47 -2.90 14.83 -12.26
N LEU A 48 -4.15 14.80 -11.79
CA LEU A 48 -4.51 14.11 -10.56
C LEU A 48 -4.60 12.61 -10.85
N ALA A 49 -3.77 11.82 -10.17
CA ALA A 49 -3.90 10.38 -10.19
C ALA A 49 -5.26 10.00 -9.56
N SER A 50 -6.16 9.43 -10.35
CA SER A 50 -7.45 8.97 -9.84
C SER A 50 -7.33 7.54 -9.28
N PHE A 51 -8.06 7.28 -8.20
CA PHE A 51 -8.23 5.93 -7.68
C PHE A 51 -9.05 5.11 -8.68
N ILE A 52 -8.43 4.09 -9.27
CA ILE A 52 -9.15 3.06 -10.04
C ILE A 52 -10.02 2.23 -9.10
N SER A 53 -9.45 1.85 -7.96
CA SER A 53 -10.14 0.99 -6.98
C SER A 53 -9.91 1.53 -5.56
N PRO A 54 -10.82 2.39 -5.07
CA PRO A 54 -10.78 2.87 -3.68
C PRO A 54 -10.83 1.72 -2.67
N MET A 55 -11.46 0.59 -3.04
CA MET A 55 -11.50 -0.60 -2.19
C MET A 55 -10.12 -1.27 -2.10
N ALA A 56 -9.42 -1.43 -3.23
CA ALA A 56 -8.07 -1.98 -3.24
C ALA A 56 -7.10 -1.11 -2.43
N PHE A 57 -7.25 0.21 -2.51
CA PHE A 57 -6.47 1.15 -1.68
C PHE A 57 -6.69 0.92 -0.18
N LYS A 58 -7.96 0.87 0.25
CA LYS A 58 -8.31 0.64 1.67
C LYS A 58 -7.79 -0.72 2.16
N CYS A 59 -7.98 -1.78 1.37
CA CYS A 59 -7.45 -3.10 1.69
C CYS A 59 -5.91 -3.10 1.76
N GLY A 60 -5.26 -2.44 0.81
CA GLY A 60 -3.80 -2.34 0.77
C GLY A 60 -3.24 -1.61 1.99
N ILE A 61 -3.82 -0.48 2.38
CA ILE A 61 -3.46 0.23 3.62
C ILE A 61 -3.68 -0.66 4.84
N GLY A 62 -4.82 -1.34 4.94
CA GLY A 62 -5.11 -2.24 6.05
C GLY A 62 -4.05 -3.34 6.19
N LEU A 63 -3.65 -3.95 5.07
CA LEU A 63 -2.62 -4.98 5.04
C LEU A 63 -1.24 -4.46 5.46
N VAL A 64 -0.85 -3.26 5.00
CA VAL A 64 0.40 -2.61 5.40
C VAL A 64 0.40 -2.30 6.89
N ILE A 65 -0.68 -1.75 7.44
CA ILE A 65 -0.77 -1.46 8.88
C ILE A 65 -0.63 -2.75 9.70
N ILE A 66 -1.37 -3.80 9.33
CA ILE A 66 -1.30 -5.09 10.04
C ILE A 66 0.10 -5.71 9.90
N GLY A 67 0.72 -5.67 8.72
CA GLY A 67 2.04 -6.21 8.48
C GLY A 67 3.13 -5.49 9.28
N PHE A 68 3.08 -4.16 9.36
CA PHE A 68 3.97 -3.38 10.23
C PHE A 68 3.74 -3.66 11.71
N LEU A 69 2.49 -3.75 12.18
CA LEU A 69 2.19 -4.09 13.57
C LEU A 69 2.74 -5.47 13.94
N LEU A 70 2.58 -6.46 13.05
CA LEU A 70 3.19 -7.79 13.22
C LEU A 70 4.71 -7.69 13.34
N GLN A 71 5.37 -6.92 12.48
CA GLN A 71 6.83 -6.75 12.53
C GLN A 71 7.32 -6.03 13.80
N ILE A 72 6.60 -5.01 14.28
CA ILE A 72 7.01 -4.26 15.48
C ILE A 72 6.82 -5.07 16.76
N ILE A 73 5.79 -5.93 16.81
CA ILE A 73 5.52 -6.76 18.01
C ILE A 73 6.49 -7.94 18.09
N ILE A 74 6.95 -8.45 16.96
CA ILE A 74 7.70 -9.71 16.85
C ILE A 74 9.20 -9.50 16.58
N GLY A 75 9.56 -8.40 15.91
CA GLY A 75 10.94 -7.99 15.65
C GLY A 75 11.54 -7.20 16.80
#